data_AF-A0A939ZMC6-F1
#
_entry.id   AF-A0A939ZMC6-F1
#
_cell.length_a   1.000
_cell.length_b   1.000
_cell.length_c   1.000
_cell.angle_alpha   90.00
_cell.angle_beta   90.00
_cell.angle_gamma   90.00
#
_symmetry.space_group_name_H-M   'P 1'
#
loop_
_entity.id
_entity.type
_entity.pdbx_description
1 polymer ?
#
loop_
_entity_poly.entity_id
_entity_poly.type
_entity_poly.pdbx_seq_one_letter_code
_entity_poly.pdbx_strand_id
1 'polypeptide(L)'
;MFPLQALLLILSLAACGSEPEGEADEYVNFLYAYMPHPDLAAHPMAYWQANVEKTLEVRDRMGWDIPEREFKHFVLPLRVNNEPLDDFRTLYADILCARVAGMSIGEAALEINHWCHEMATYQPSDGRTSSPLQTIQRGVGRCGEESTLA
;
A
#
# COMPACT_ATOMS: atom_id res chain seq x y z
N MET A 1 -18.95 -51.62 5.27
CA MET A 1 -17.60 -51.17 5.66
C MET A 1 -17.29 -49.89 4.89
N PHE A 2 -17.99 -48.80 5.24
CA PHE A 2 -17.73 -47.46 4.74
C PHE A 2 -17.71 -46.55 5.98
N PRO A 3 -16.55 -46.34 6.61
CA PRO A 3 -16.37 -45.06 7.27
C PRO A 3 -14.91 -44.58 7.27
N LEU A 4 -14.72 -43.30 7.58
CA LEU A 4 -13.49 -42.51 7.75
C LEU A 4 -12.95 -41.70 6.56
N GLN A 5 -12.93 -42.17 5.31
CA GLN A 5 -12.36 -41.33 4.23
C GLN A 5 -13.22 -40.11 3.86
N ALA A 6 -14.54 -40.20 3.98
CA ALA A 6 -15.44 -39.08 3.66
C ALA A 6 -15.44 -37.97 4.72
N LEU A 7 -15.11 -38.28 5.98
CA LEU A 7 -15.09 -37.29 7.06
C LEU A 7 -13.80 -36.45 7.04
N LEU A 8 -12.69 -37.01 6.54
CA LEU A 8 -11.43 -36.27 6.39
C LEU A 8 -11.51 -35.19 5.30
N LEU A 9 -12.32 -35.40 4.25
CA LEU A 9 -12.46 -34.46 3.14
C LEU A 9 -13.36 -33.25 3.48
N ILE A 10 -14.24 -33.39 4.48
CA ILE A 10 -15.11 -32.31 4.96
C ILE A 10 -14.32 -31.39 5.92
N LEU A 11 -13.39 -31.94 6.70
CA LEU A 11 -12.51 -31.14 7.56
C LEU A 11 -11.47 -30.31 6.79
N SER A 12 -11.10 -30.69 5.57
CA SER A 12 -10.19 -29.88 4.73
C SER A 12 -10.86 -28.68 4.06
N LEU A 13 -12.21 -28.64 4.01
CA LEU A 13 -12.96 -27.52 3.42
C LEU A 13 -13.34 -26.45 4.46
N ALA A 14 -13.28 -26.76 5.75
CA ALA A 14 -13.54 -25.80 6.83
C ALA A 14 -12.33 -24.90 7.16
N ALA A 15 -11.17 -25.13 6.52
CA ALA A 15 -9.96 -24.31 6.71
C ALA A 15 -9.85 -23.13 5.73
N CYS A 16 -10.84 -22.94 4.86
CA CYS A 16 -10.82 -21.88 3.84
C CYS A 16 -11.79 -20.76 4.23
N GLY A 17 -11.34 -19.91 5.15
CA GLY A 17 -12.10 -18.78 5.65
C GLY A 17 -11.94 -18.66 7.16
N SER A 18 -10.75 -18.28 7.63
CA SER A 18 -10.68 -17.59 8.90
C SER A 18 -11.47 -16.29 8.74
N GLU A 19 -12.50 -16.09 9.57
CA GLU A 19 -13.08 -14.74 9.76
C GLU A 19 -11.91 -13.78 10.02
N PRO A 20 -11.88 -12.57 9.42
CA PRO A 20 -10.80 -11.63 9.66
C PRO A 20 -10.67 -11.38 11.17
N GLU A 21 -9.50 -11.65 11.75
CA GLU A 21 -9.28 -11.60 13.21
C GLU A 21 -9.01 -10.16 13.71
N GLY A 22 -9.21 -9.14 12.87
CA GLY A 22 -9.17 -7.72 13.24
C GLY A 22 -9.37 -6.79 12.05
N GLU A 23 -9.40 -5.48 12.32
CA GLU A 23 -9.56 -4.43 11.30
C GLU A 23 -8.50 -4.52 10.19
N ALA A 24 -7.25 -4.82 10.54
CA ALA A 24 -6.17 -5.01 9.56
C ALA A 24 -6.46 -6.18 8.60
N ASP A 25 -7.02 -7.30 9.09
CA ASP A 25 -7.35 -8.45 8.24
C ASP A 25 -8.50 -8.12 7.28
N GLU A 26 -9.48 -7.31 7.70
CA GLU A 26 -10.53 -6.82 6.80
C GLU A 26 -9.95 -6.02 5.62
N TYR A 27 -8.97 -5.16 5.90
CA TYR A 27 -8.31 -4.36 4.87
C TYR A 27 -7.38 -5.18 3.97
N VAL A 28 -6.66 -6.16 4.52
CA VAL A 28 -5.88 -7.11 3.71
C VAL A 28 -6.80 -7.90 2.80
N ASN A 29 -7.90 -8.44 3.32
CA ASN A 29 -8.90 -9.16 2.52
C ASN A 29 -9.52 -8.26 1.43
N PHE A 30 -9.79 -6.99 1.76
CA PHE A 30 -10.24 -6.01 0.77
C PHE A 30 -9.21 -5.84 -0.37
N LEU A 31 -7.93 -5.68 -0.04
CA LEU A 31 -6.88 -5.60 -1.06
C LEU A 31 -6.86 -6.86 -1.92
N TYR A 32 -6.89 -8.06 -1.33
CA TYR A 32 -6.87 -9.33 -2.08
C TYR A 32 -8.08 -9.52 -2.98
N ALA A 33 -9.25 -9.01 -2.59
CA ALA A 33 -10.47 -9.09 -3.39
C ALA A 33 -10.42 -8.21 -4.65
N TYR A 34 -9.65 -7.12 -4.65
CA TYR A 34 -9.69 -6.09 -5.70
C TYR A 34 -8.34 -5.77 -6.37
N MET A 35 -7.22 -6.29 -5.87
CA MET A 35 -5.90 -5.99 -6.43
C MET A 35 -5.69 -6.64 -7.82
N PRO A 36 -4.85 -6.05 -8.67
CA PRO A 36 -4.47 -6.65 -9.95
C PRO A 36 -3.81 -8.02 -9.80
N HIS A 37 -4.05 -8.93 -10.76
CA HIS A 37 -3.43 -10.26 -10.80
C HIS A 37 -1.88 -10.26 -10.66
N PRO A 38 -1.14 -9.32 -11.27
CA PRO A 38 0.31 -9.26 -11.07
C PRO A 38 0.72 -9.05 -9.60
N ASP A 39 -0.05 -8.28 -8.85
CA ASP A 39 0.25 -7.92 -7.45
C ASP A 39 0.05 -9.13 -6.51
N LEU A 40 -0.98 -9.94 -6.79
CA LEU A 40 -1.22 -11.22 -6.10
C LEU A 40 -0.03 -12.18 -6.23
N ALA A 41 0.65 -12.16 -7.38
CA ALA A 41 1.75 -13.07 -7.67
C ALA A 41 3.13 -12.53 -7.25
N ALA A 42 3.28 -11.20 -7.15
CA ALA A 42 4.56 -10.55 -6.94
C ALA A 42 5.04 -10.56 -5.49
N HIS A 43 4.14 -10.52 -4.51
CA HIS A 43 4.48 -10.38 -3.10
C HIS A 43 3.74 -11.38 -2.19
N PRO A 44 4.37 -11.87 -1.11
CA PRO A 44 3.72 -12.74 -0.13
C PRO A 44 2.70 -11.96 0.72
N MET A 45 1.77 -12.65 1.37
CA MET A 45 0.73 -12.02 2.22
C MET A 45 1.30 -11.11 3.32
N ALA A 46 2.43 -11.50 3.92
CA ALA A 46 3.12 -10.71 4.93
C ALA A 46 3.53 -9.30 4.45
N TYR A 47 3.81 -9.13 3.15
CA TYR A 47 4.11 -7.81 2.58
C TYR A 47 2.88 -6.88 2.63
N TRP A 48 1.70 -7.41 2.31
CA TRP A 48 0.45 -6.66 2.36
C TRP A 48 0.04 -6.36 3.79
N GLN A 49 0.16 -7.33 4.71
CA GLN A 49 -0.09 -7.13 6.13
C GLN A 49 0.76 -5.99 6.70
N ALA A 50 2.08 -6.01 6.48
CA ALA A 50 2.97 -4.95 6.96
C ALA A 50 2.61 -3.56 6.40
N ASN A 51 2.19 -3.49 5.14
CA ASN A 51 1.77 -2.22 4.53
C ASN A 51 0.42 -1.73 5.07
N VAL A 52 -0.55 -2.63 5.32
CA VAL A 52 -1.83 -2.29 5.93
C VAL A 52 -1.63 -1.81 7.36
N GLU A 53 -0.86 -2.54 8.16
CA GLU A 53 -0.51 -2.15 9.54
C GLU A 53 0.12 -0.76 9.58
N LYS A 54 1.09 -0.49 8.69
CA LYS A 54 1.71 0.84 8.60
C LYS A 54 0.71 1.91 8.16
N THR A 55 -0.19 1.63 7.21
CA THR A 55 -1.24 2.58 6.81
C THR A 55 -2.16 2.92 7.97
N LEU A 56 -2.58 1.94 8.77
CA LEU A 56 -3.43 2.16 9.95
C LEU A 56 -2.69 2.95 11.03
N GLU A 57 -1.43 2.63 11.28
CA GLU A 57 -0.58 3.40 12.20
C GLU A 57 -0.49 4.88 11.78
N VAL A 58 -0.32 5.16 10.48
CA VAL A 58 -0.31 6.52 9.94
C VAL A 58 -1.68 7.19 10.08
N ARG A 59 -2.78 6.47 9.81
CA ARG A 59 -4.16 6.98 9.96
C ARG A 59 -4.39 7.44 11.40
N ASP A 60 -4.04 6.61 12.37
CA ASP A 60 -4.19 6.89 13.80
C ASP A 60 -3.29 8.05 14.24
N ARG A 61 -2.03 8.05 13.80
CA ARG A 61 -1.05 9.08 14.15
C ARG A 61 -1.43 10.46 13.62
N MET A 62 -1.92 10.54 12.38
CA MET A 62 -2.26 11.82 11.75
C MET A 62 -3.64 12.33 12.19
N GLY A 63 -4.56 11.42 12.53
CA GLY A 63 -5.89 11.78 13.05
C GLY A 63 -6.77 12.53 12.06
N TRP A 64 -6.48 12.44 10.77
CA TRP A 64 -7.30 13.07 9.72
C TRP A 64 -8.57 12.27 9.48
N ASP A 65 -9.70 12.97 9.38
CA ASP A 65 -11.01 12.38 9.09
C ASP A 65 -11.14 12.11 7.59
N ILE A 66 -10.70 10.92 7.17
CA ILE A 66 -10.80 10.42 5.79
C ILE A 66 -11.98 9.45 5.73
N PRO A 67 -13.00 9.69 4.89
CA PRO A 67 -14.13 8.79 4.81
C PRO A 67 -13.71 7.42 4.26
N GLU A 68 -14.43 6.39 4.69
CA GLU A 68 -14.03 4.99 4.51
C GLU A 68 -13.87 4.57 3.04
N ARG A 69 -14.71 5.10 2.15
CA ARG A 69 -14.62 4.85 0.72
C ARG A 69 -13.29 5.37 0.17
N GLU A 70 -12.95 6.61 0.49
CA GLU A 70 -11.72 7.26 0.05
C GLU A 70 -10.50 6.53 0.62
N PHE A 71 -10.56 6.12 1.88
CA PHE A 71 -9.51 5.33 2.51
C PHE A 71 -9.26 4.01 1.78
N LYS A 72 -10.31 3.20 1.56
CA LYS A 72 -10.18 1.89 0.89
C LYS A 72 -9.71 1.97 -0.56
N HIS A 73 -10.10 3.02 -1.29
CA HIS A 73 -9.85 3.10 -2.73
C HIS A 73 -8.67 3.97 -3.14
N PHE A 74 -8.22 4.92 -2.29
CA PHE A 74 -7.17 5.87 -2.65
C PHE A 74 -6.01 5.96 -1.65
N VAL A 75 -6.17 5.47 -0.42
CA VAL A 75 -5.10 5.51 0.60
C VAL A 75 -4.50 4.12 0.82
N LEU A 76 -5.37 3.11 0.97
CA LEU A 76 -4.98 1.74 1.27
C LEU A 76 -4.18 1.07 0.13
N PRO A 77 -4.57 1.16 -1.16
CA PRO A 77 -3.83 0.52 -2.24
C PRO A 77 -2.41 1.08 -2.36
N LEU A 78 -1.44 0.23 -2.72
CA LEU A 78 -0.04 0.63 -2.91
C LEU A 78 0.25 1.10 -4.34
N ARG A 79 -0.43 0.51 -5.31
CA ARG A 79 -0.20 0.75 -6.73
C ARG A 79 -0.82 2.09 -7.16
N VAL A 80 -0.02 2.89 -7.85
CA VAL A 80 -0.45 4.14 -8.48
C VAL A 80 -0.51 3.99 -10.01
N ASN A 81 0.47 3.30 -10.61
CA ASN A 81 0.61 3.17 -12.06
C ASN A 81 1.10 1.75 -12.44
N ASN A 82 2.06 1.63 -13.37
CA ASN A 82 2.65 0.37 -13.84
C ASN A 82 4.02 0.05 -13.22
N GLU A 83 4.35 0.66 -12.08
CA GLU A 83 5.59 0.47 -11.33
C GLU A 83 5.69 -0.93 -10.69
N PRO A 84 6.91 -1.45 -10.45
CA PRO A 84 7.08 -2.50 -9.46
C PRO A 84 6.80 -1.93 -8.05
N LEU A 85 6.07 -2.67 -7.21
CA LEU A 85 5.85 -2.26 -5.82
C LEU A 85 7.14 -2.48 -5.01
N ASP A 86 7.34 -1.63 -4.00
CA ASP A 86 8.52 -1.66 -3.12
C ASP A 86 8.15 -1.32 -1.67
N ASP A 87 9.16 -1.19 -0.81
CA ASP A 87 8.99 -0.96 0.62
C ASP A 87 8.89 0.54 0.99
N PHE A 88 8.58 1.43 0.02
CA PHE A 88 8.56 2.87 0.27
C PHE A 88 7.68 3.27 1.46
N ARG A 89 6.44 2.76 1.51
CA ARG A 89 5.48 3.11 2.56
C ARG A 89 6.01 2.77 3.95
N THR A 90 6.57 1.58 4.14
CA THR A 90 7.08 1.14 5.45
C THR A 90 8.37 1.83 5.85
N LEU A 91 9.22 2.20 4.87
CA LEU A 91 10.49 2.88 5.13
C LEU A 91 10.37 4.39 5.34
N TYR A 92 9.46 5.06 4.63
CA TYR A 92 9.37 6.54 4.62
C TYR A 92 8.20 7.11 5.42
N ALA A 93 7.18 6.33 5.78
CA ALA A 93 6.02 6.86 6.53
C ALA A 93 6.42 7.66 7.78
N ASP A 94 7.34 7.16 8.60
CA ASP A 94 7.77 7.86 9.82
C ASP A 94 8.46 9.20 9.53
N ILE A 95 9.27 9.25 8.48
CA ILE A 95 9.96 10.47 8.04
C ILE A 95 8.95 11.51 7.56
N LEU A 96 8.01 11.09 6.70
CA LEU A 96 7.02 11.99 6.13
C LEU A 96 6.02 12.48 7.18
N CYS A 97 5.52 11.58 8.05
CA CYS A 97 4.66 11.97 9.17
C CYS A 97 5.32 12.97 10.10
N ALA A 98 6.62 12.81 10.40
CA ALA A 98 7.35 13.78 11.22
C ALA A 98 7.47 15.14 10.52
N ARG A 99 7.66 15.15 9.20
CA ARG A 99 7.77 16.38 8.40
C ARG A 99 6.46 17.18 8.36
N VAL A 100 5.31 16.51 8.24
CA VAL A 100 3.99 17.16 8.17
C VAL A 100 3.27 17.26 9.51
N ALA A 101 3.96 17.01 10.62
CA ALA A 101 3.36 16.97 11.94
C ALA A 101 2.67 18.30 12.31
N GLY A 102 1.41 18.22 12.71
CA GLY A 102 0.60 19.39 13.12
C GLY A 102 0.05 20.23 11.97
N MET A 103 0.29 19.85 10.72
CA MET A 103 -0.28 20.53 9.55
C MET A 103 -1.73 20.07 9.30
N SER A 104 -2.55 20.94 8.71
CA SER A 104 -3.81 20.52 8.10
C SER A 104 -3.55 19.61 6.90
N ILE A 105 -4.54 18.80 6.47
CA ILE A 105 -4.37 17.89 5.34
C ILE A 105 -3.97 18.62 4.04
N GLY A 106 -4.45 19.86 3.84
CA GLY A 106 -4.11 20.68 2.67
C GLY A 106 -2.67 21.19 2.71
N GLU A 107 -2.20 21.65 3.88
CA GLU A 107 -0.80 22.06 4.08
C GLU A 107 0.14 20.86 3.95
N ALA A 108 -0.22 19.72 4.53
CA ALA A 108 0.55 18.49 4.44
C ALA A 108 0.71 18.04 2.98
N ALA A 109 -0.35 18.09 2.17
CA ALA A 109 -0.26 17.73 0.75
C ALA A 109 0.69 18.65 -0.04
N LEU A 110 0.70 19.94 0.25
CA LEU A 110 1.66 20.88 -0.36
C LEU A 110 3.09 20.62 0.11
N GLU A 111 3.28 20.35 1.40
CA GLU A 111 4.59 20.04 1.97
C GLU A 111 5.18 18.73 1.42
N ILE A 112 4.34 17.70 1.22
CA ILE A 112 4.75 16.46 0.55
C ILE A 112 5.18 16.73 -0.89
N ASN A 113 4.44 17.55 -1.64
CA ASN A 113 4.85 17.95 -3.00
C ASN A 113 6.21 18.66 -3.01
N HIS A 114 6.48 19.53 -2.02
CA HIS A 114 7.79 20.17 -1.87
C HIS A 114 8.88 19.15 -1.58
N TRP A 115 8.62 18.19 -0.68
CA TRP A 115 9.55 17.10 -0.41
C TRP A 115 9.81 16.24 -1.65
N CYS A 116 8.80 15.85 -2.42
CA CYS A 116 8.99 15.09 -3.66
C CYS A 116 9.89 15.84 -4.66
N HIS A 117 9.75 17.18 -4.73
CA HIS A 117 10.61 18.03 -5.55
C HIS A 117 12.07 18.10 -5.05
N GLU A 118 12.31 17.95 -3.75
CA GLU A 118 13.66 17.79 -3.19
C GLU A 118 14.29 16.44 -3.59
N MET A 119 13.47 15.40 -3.79
CA MET A 119 13.93 14.04 -4.03
C MET A 119 14.17 13.71 -5.50
N ALA A 120 13.42 14.30 -6.43
CA ALA A 120 13.54 14.00 -7.86
C ALA A 120 13.25 15.20 -8.76
N THR A 121 13.94 15.26 -9.91
CA THR A 121 13.72 16.26 -10.97
C THR A 121 13.20 15.62 -12.25
N TYR A 122 12.33 16.33 -12.97
CA TYR A 122 11.76 15.84 -14.22
C TYR A 122 12.81 15.48 -15.28
N GLN A 123 12.74 14.25 -15.80
CA GLN A 123 13.53 13.80 -16.95
C GLN A 123 12.73 12.77 -17.77
N PRO A 124 12.62 12.93 -19.11
CA PRO A 124 12.00 11.94 -19.96
C PRO A 124 12.69 10.56 -19.87
N SER A 125 11.90 9.50 -19.83
CA SER A 125 12.36 8.11 -19.67
C SER A 125 11.45 7.14 -20.45
N ASP A 126 11.70 5.83 -20.28
CA ASP A 126 10.88 4.75 -20.85
C ASP A 126 9.41 4.77 -20.34
N GLY A 127 8.52 4.09 -21.06
CA GLY A 127 7.10 3.99 -20.72
C GLY A 127 6.79 3.19 -19.44
N ARG A 128 7.75 2.42 -18.91
CA ARG A 128 7.63 1.78 -17.59
C ARG A 128 8.00 2.75 -16.47
N THR A 129 7.10 2.91 -15.51
CA THR A 129 7.30 3.78 -14.35
C THR A 129 8.21 3.09 -13.32
N SER A 130 9.18 3.82 -12.79
CA SER A 130 10.05 3.38 -11.69
C SER A 130 9.30 3.44 -10.36
N SER A 131 9.64 2.56 -9.41
CA SER A 131 9.05 2.58 -8.06
C SER A 131 9.52 3.80 -7.26
N PRO A 132 8.84 4.21 -6.17
CA PRO A 132 9.23 5.38 -5.40
C PRO A 132 10.69 5.33 -4.91
N LEU A 133 11.16 4.19 -4.39
CA LEU A 133 12.55 4.07 -3.94
C LEU A 133 13.55 4.15 -5.11
N GLN A 134 13.21 3.58 -6.28
CA GLN A 134 14.05 3.70 -7.47
C GLN A 134 14.12 5.15 -7.95
N THR A 135 13.00 5.87 -7.91
CA THR A 135 12.95 7.30 -8.26
C THR A 135 13.84 8.12 -7.34
N ILE A 136 13.75 7.91 -6.02
CA ILE A 136 14.61 8.55 -5.02
C ILE A 136 16.09 8.24 -5.27
N GLN A 137 16.43 6.97 -5.54
CA GLN A 137 17.81 6.57 -5.78
C GLN A 137 18.40 7.18 -7.06
N ARG A 138 17.58 7.37 -8.09
CA ARG A 138 18.00 7.97 -9.36
C ARG A 138 18.00 9.48 -9.31
N GLY A 139 17.15 10.09 -8.48
CA GLY A 139 16.94 11.54 -8.40
C GLY A 139 16.26 12.13 -9.64
N VAL A 140 15.74 11.29 -10.54
CA VAL A 140 15.12 11.72 -11.80
C VAL A 140 13.93 10.83 -12.16
N GLY A 141 12.94 11.39 -12.85
CA GLY A 141 11.76 10.67 -13.30
C GLY A 141 10.86 11.50 -14.21
N ARG A 142 9.96 10.88 -15.00
CA ARG A 142 8.93 11.61 -15.74
C ARG A 142 7.66 11.71 -14.88
N CYS A 143 6.58 12.20 -15.46
CA CYS A 143 5.30 12.35 -14.78
C CYS A 143 4.79 11.06 -14.08
N GLY A 144 5.17 9.88 -14.56
CA GLY A 144 4.81 8.61 -13.92
C GLY A 144 5.54 8.40 -12.60
N GLU A 145 6.86 8.62 -12.57
CA GLU A 145 7.65 8.54 -11.34
C GLU A 145 7.27 9.63 -10.36
N GLU A 146 7.05 10.85 -10.84
CA GLU A 146 6.60 11.97 -10.01
C GLU A 146 5.24 11.68 -9.37
N SER A 147 4.28 11.11 -10.12
CA SER A 147 2.97 10.78 -9.55
C SER A 147 3.01 9.58 -8.61
N THR A 148 3.97 8.68 -8.78
CA THR A 148 4.14 7.48 -7.93
C THR A 148 4.85 7.82 -6.62
N LEU A 149 5.71 8.85 -6.62
CA LEU A 149 6.42 9.33 -5.44
C LEU A 149 5.58 10.28 -4.58
N ALA A 150 4.56 10.92 -5.16
CA ALA A 150 3.70 11.92 -4.52
C ALA A 150 2.57 11.34 -3.66
#